data_AF-A0A9P3PKJ6-F1
#
_entry.id   AF-A0A9P3PKJ6-F1
#
_cell.length_a   1.000
_cell.length_b   1.000
_cell.length_c   1.000
_cell.angle_alpha   90.00
_cell.angle_beta   90.00
_cell.angle_gamma   90.00
#
_symmetry.space_group_name_H-M   'P 1'
#
loop_
_entity.id
_entity.type
_entity.pdbx_description
1 polymer ?
#
loop_
_entity_poly.entity_id
_entity_poly.type
_entity_poly.pdbx_seq_one_letter_code
_entity_poly.pdbx_strand_id
1 'polypeptide(L)'
;MKSIFAIAAFVSFLGGVSAQSPAWGQCGGQGWSGPTTCVAGYTCTYSNPYYSQCLPGSGTPPLRRRPHPRRDLRPRRAPRPPNNGGTPMLGPESSSGYFTIGSTISLTGSGSGSQKLYLNIDNSGTQSYKALMFGTSATTTDWGLEGDTIITTAPRQLNFLACQAATGGFWNVWLQTGNDTPAGKTCAVVTMHLPCLC
;
A
#
# COMPACT_ATOMS: atom_id res chain seq x y z
N MET A 1 -26.46 -60.32 -25.14
CA MET A 1 -27.17 -59.05 -25.35
C MET A 1 -27.78 -58.60 -24.02
N LYS A 2 -27.70 -57.30 -23.70
CA LYS A 2 -28.38 -56.56 -22.62
C LYS A 2 -27.64 -56.32 -21.30
N SER A 3 -26.56 -55.58 -21.48
CA SER A 3 -26.03 -54.40 -20.77
C SER A 3 -26.96 -53.56 -19.84
N ILE A 4 -26.42 -53.17 -18.66
CA ILE A 4 -26.43 -51.86 -17.92
C ILE A 4 -27.78 -51.52 -17.17
N PHE A 5 -27.90 -50.90 -15.98
CA PHE A 5 -27.28 -49.67 -15.43
C PHE A 5 -27.30 -49.59 -13.88
N ALA A 6 -26.16 -49.17 -13.30
CA ALA A 6 -26.04 -48.64 -11.94
C ALA A 6 -26.25 -47.11 -11.97
N ILE A 7 -27.10 -46.59 -11.08
CA ILE A 7 -27.39 -45.15 -10.96
C ILE A 7 -26.47 -44.57 -9.89
N ALA A 8 -25.47 -43.78 -10.32
CA ALA A 8 -24.67 -42.94 -9.45
C ALA A 8 -25.36 -41.56 -9.29
N ALA A 9 -25.69 -41.18 -8.07
CA ALA A 9 -26.23 -39.85 -7.77
C ALA A 9 -25.12 -38.79 -7.87
N PHE A 10 -25.21 -37.92 -8.86
CA PHE A 10 -24.30 -36.80 -9.10
C PHE A 10 -24.80 -35.59 -8.29
N VAL A 11 -24.12 -35.25 -7.19
CA VAL A 11 -24.38 -34.03 -6.43
C VAL A 11 -23.70 -32.86 -7.15
N SER A 12 -24.48 -32.05 -7.85
CA SER A 12 -24.02 -30.84 -8.53
C SER A 12 -23.67 -29.74 -7.52
N PHE A 13 -22.37 -29.49 -7.35
CA PHE A 13 -21.87 -28.30 -6.65
C PHE A 13 -22.03 -27.08 -7.58
N LEU A 14 -22.97 -26.17 -7.27
CA LEU A 14 -23.07 -24.87 -7.94
C LEU A 14 -21.94 -23.97 -7.41
N GLY A 15 -20.80 -23.96 -8.09
CA GLY A 15 -19.77 -22.96 -7.87
C GLY A 15 -20.28 -21.59 -8.34
N GLY A 16 -20.52 -20.67 -7.40
CA GLY A 16 -20.86 -19.29 -7.72
C GLY A 16 -19.75 -18.63 -8.53
N VAL A 17 -20.05 -18.29 -9.78
CA VAL A 17 -19.16 -17.46 -10.60
C VAL A 17 -19.24 -16.04 -10.04
N SER A 18 -18.20 -15.57 -9.36
CA SER A 18 -18.09 -14.14 -9.02
C SER A 18 -17.81 -13.37 -10.31
N ALA A 19 -18.86 -12.94 -11.02
CA ALA A 19 -18.74 -12.05 -12.17
C ALA A 19 -18.17 -10.71 -11.68
N GLN A 20 -17.23 -10.08 -12.37
CA GLN A 20 -16.68 -8.79 -11.92
C GLN A 20 -17.77 -7.69 -11.93
N SER A 21 -17.74 -6.77 -10.96
CA SER A 21 -18.64 -5.63 -10.93
C SER A 21 -18.36 -4.72 -12.14
N PRO A 22 -19.41 -4.31 -12.88
CA PRO A 22 -19.24 -3.53 -14.09
C PRO A 22 -18.64 -2.15 -13.80
N ALA A 23 -18.17 -1.48 -14.85
CA ALA A 23 -17.82 -0.08 -14.80
C ALA A 23 -18.93 0.73 -14.12
N TRP A 24 -18.57 1.57 -13.15
CA TRP A 24 -19.51 2.39 -12.36
C TRP A 24 -20.50 1.58 -11.50
N GLY A 25 -20.36 0.27 -11.42
CA GLY A 25 -21.18 -0.62 -10.61
C GLY A 25 -20.77 -0.66 -9.13
N GLN A 26 -21.65 -1.18 -8.29
CA GLN A 26 -21.35 -1.40 -6.88
C GLN A 26 -20.38 -2.57 -6.70
N CYS A 27 -19.31 -2.34 -5.95
CA CYS A 27 -18.26 -3.32 -5.70
C CYS A 27 -17.99 -3.53 -4.21
N GLY A 28 -18.84 -2.98 -3.34
CA GLY A 28 -18.67 -3.12 -1.90
C GLY A 28 -19.76 -2.35 -1.15
N GLY A 29 -19.77 -2.54 0.17
CA GLY A 29 -20.77 -1.99 1.06
C GLY A 29 -21.31 -3.04 2.03
N GLN A 30 -21.69 -2.60 3.22
CA GLN A 30 -22.33 -3.43 4.23
C GLN A 30 -23.63 -4.02 3.65
N GLY A 31 -23.75 -5.36 3.67
CA GLY A 31 -24.87 -6.10 3.09
C GLY A 31 -24.73 -6.43 1.59
N TRP A 32 -23.68 -5.95 0.91
CA TRP A 32 -23.43 -6.29 -0.50
C TRP A 32 -22.99 -7.75 -0.65
N SER A 33 -23.84 -8.57 -1.26
CA SER A 33 -23.53 -9.98 -1.60
C SER A 33 -23.05 -10.17 -3.05
N GLY A 34 -22.93 -9.06 -3.78
CA GLY A 34 -22.47 -9.05 -5.16
C GLY A 34 -20.96 -9.06 -5.27
N PRO A 35 -20.43 -8.89 -6.48
CA PRO A 35 -19.00 -8.96 -6.71
C PRO A 35 -18.24 -7.78 -6.12
N THR A 36 -17.09 -8.08 -5.54
CA THR A 36 -16.21 -7.08 -4.89
C THR A 36 -15.03 -6.64 -5.77
N THR A 37 -14.86 -7.27 -6.92
CA THR A 37 -13.79 -6.98 -7.88
C THR A 37 -14.38 -6.31 -9.11
N CYS A 38 -13.83 -5.16 -9.51
CA CYS A 38 -14.25 -4.44 -10.71
C CYS A 38 -13.74 -5.09 -11.99
N VAL A 39 -14.41 -4.80 -13.11
CA VAL A 39 -13.91 -5.12 -14.46
C VAL A 39 -12.54 -4.48 -14.71
N ALA A 40 -11.78 -5.04 -15.66
CA ALA A 40 -10.45 -4.55 -15.98
C ALA A 40 -10.46 -3.05 -16.35
N GLY A 41 -9.51 -2.29 -15.80
CA GLY A 41 -9.43 -0.84 -15.96
C GLY A 41 -10.25 -0.02 -14.94
N TYR A 42 -10.98 -0.68 -14.04
CA TYR A 42 -11.74 -0.04 -12.98
C TYR A 42 -11.24 -0.49 -11.59
N THR A 43 -11.28 0.42 -10.63
CA THR A 43 -10.88 0.22 -9.23
C THR A 43 -12.08 0.43 -8.33
N CYS A 44 -12.26 -0.44 -7.33
CA CYS A 44 -13.33 -0.29 -6.37
C CYS A 44 -13.00 0.83 -5.37
N THR A 45 -13.68 1.95 -5.48
CA THR A 45 -13.49 3.13 -4.63
C THR A 45 -14.59 3.17 -3.57
N TYR A 46 -14.19 3.25 -2.30
CA TYR A 46 -15.11 3.41 -1.19
C TYR A 46 -15.85 4.77 -1.28
N SER A 47 -17.17 4.76 -1.08
CA SER A 47 -17.97 5.99 -1.03
C SER A 47 -18.61 6.17 0.34
N ASN A 48 -19.28 5.14 0.86
CA ASN A 48 -19.90 5.15 2.18
C ASN A 48 -20.03 3.71 2.72
N PRO A 49 -20.43 3.51 3.99
CA PRO A 49 -20.44 2.19 4.62
C PRO A 49 -21.28 1.14 3.88
N TYR A 50 -22.32 1.56 3.14
CA TYR A 50 -23.23 0.68 2.41
C TYR A 50 -22.91 0.62 0.92
N TYR A 51 -21.92 1.37 0.42
CA TYR A 51 -21.67 1.52 -1.01
C TYR A 51 -20.21 1.86 -1.36
N SER A 52 -19.62 1.03 -2.21
CA SER A 52 -18.36 1.28 -2.94
C SER A 52 -18.60 1.13 -4.43
N GLN A 53 -17.97 1.96 -5.27
CA GLN A 53 -18.21 2.02 -6.71
C GLN A 53 -16.96 1.74 -7.53
N CYS A 54 -17.11 1.01 -8.64
CA CYS A 54 -16.06 0.83 -9.64
C CYS A 54 -15.82 2.11 -10.44
N LEU A 55 -14.73 2.82 -10.16
CA LEU A 55 -14.34 4.02 -10.89
C LEU A 55 -13.17 3.73 -11.83
N PRO A 56 -13.01 4.46 -12.95
CA PRO A 56 -11.88 4.28 -13.86
C PRO A 56 -10.57 4.51 -13.11
N GLY A 57 -9.72 3.48 -13.02
CA GLY A 57 -8.37 3.63 -12.51
C GLY A 57 -7.48 4.21 -13.62
N SER A 58 -6.74 5.27 -13.35
CA SER A 58 -5.71 5.78 -14.27
C SER A 58 -4.51 4.82 -14.31
N GLY A 59 -4.73 3.60 -14.80
CA GLY A 59 -3.77 2.50 -14.81
C GLY A 59 -3.68 1.87 -16.19
N THR A 60 -2.54 2.09 -16.82
CA THR A 60 -2.03 1.52 -18.08
C THR A 60 -2.54 0.10 -18.37
N PRO A 61 -2.93 -0.22 -19.63
CA PRO A 61 -3.48 -1.52 -19.99
C PRO A 61 -2.57 -2.68 -19.56
N PRO A 62 -3.11 -3.80 -19.05
CA PRO A 62 -2.29 -4.97 -18.78
C PRO A 62 -1.74 -5.50 -20.11
N LEU A 63 -0.41 -5.53 -20.23
CA LEU A 63 0.26 -6.19 -21.35
C LEU A 63 -0.23 -7.65 -21.41
N ARG A 64 -0.82 -7.99 -22.56
CA ARG A 64 -1.29 -9.32 -22.94
C ARG A 64 -0.15 -10.34 -22.74
N ARG A 65 -0.20 -11.12 -21.66
CA ARG A 65 0.75 -12.21 -21.43
C ARG A 65 0.47 -13.35 -22.41
N ARG A 66 1.45 -13.66 -23.27
CA ARG A 66 1.51 -14.91 -24.03
C ARG A 66 1.51 -16.11 -23.06
N PRO A 67 0.92 -17.27 -23.42
CA PRO A 67 1.01 -18.48 -22.60
C PRO A 67 2.46 -18.98 -22.63
N HIS A 68 3.16 -18.90 -21.50
CA HIS A 68 4.45 -19.56 -21.30
C HIS A 68 4.26 -20.73 -20.32
N PRO A 69 4.93 -21.88 -20.53
CA PRO A 69 4.71 -23.08 -19.73
C PRO A 69 4.98 -22.82 -18.25
N ARG A 70 4.12 -23.39 -17.39
CA ARG A 70 4.24 -23.32 -15.93
C ARG A 70 5.55 -23.93 -15.47
N ARG A 71 6.45 -23.09 -14.94
CA ARG A 71 7.42 -23.49 -13.91
C ARG A 71 7.86 -22.25 -13.12
N ASP A 72 7.25 -22.05 -11.97
CA ASP A 72 7.95 -21.91 -10.68
C ASP A 72 6.95 -21.47 -9.61
N LEU A 73 6.77 -22.32 -8.61
CA LEU A 73 6.25 -21.94 -7.29
C LEU A 73 7.36 -21.20 -6.54
N ARG A 74 7.78 -20.03 -7.02
CA ARG A 74 8.52 -19.10 -6.18
C ARG A 74 7.51 -18.36 -5.29
N PRO A 75 7.80 -18.18 -3.99
CA PRO A 75 6.99 -17.34 -3.13
C PRO A 75 6.85 -15.98 -3.80
N ARG A 76 5.62 -15.50 -3.98
CA ARG A 76 5.37 -14.09 -4.28
C ARG A 76 6.13 -13.30 -3.20
N ARG A 77 7.20 -12.61 -3.59
CA ARG A 77 7.78 -11.56 -2.76
C ARG A 77 6.64 -10.66 -2.35
N ALA A 78 6.50 -10.42 -1.05
CA ALA A 78 5.67 -9.34 -0.52
C ALA A 78 5.97 -8.04 -1.30
N PRO A 79 5.00 -7.13 -1.45
CA PRO A 79 5.26 -5.79 -1.95
C PRO A 79 6.46 -5.25 -1.18
N ARG A 80 7.57 -4.96 -1.88
CA ARG A 80 8.59 -4.12 -1.27
C ARG A 80 7.88 -2.77 -1.08
N PRO A 81 7.98 -2.12 0.09
CA PRO A 81 7.55 -0.73 0.21
C PRO A 81 8.17 0.08 -0.94
N PRO A 82 7.52 1.14 -1.44
CA PRO A 82 8.11 2.01 -2.45
C PRO A 82 9.35 2.65 -1.83
N ASN A 83 10.48 2.01 -2.06
CA ASN A 83 11.79 2.41 -1.63
C ASN A 83 12.59 2.63 -2.90
N ASN A 84 12.62 3.88 -3.35
CA ASN A 84 13.40 4.27 -4.52
C ASN A 84 14.82 4.59 -4.05
N GLY A 85 15.69 3.57 -4.03
CA GLY A 85 17.12 3.75 -3.73
C GLY A 85 17.44 4.19 -2.29
N GLY A 86 16.62 3.83 -1.30
CA GLY A 86 16.81 4.19 0.12
C GLY A 86 15.83 5.25 0.63
N THR A 87 15.09 5.91 -0.27
CA THR A 87 14.13 6.96 0.08
C THR A 87 12.74 6.38 0.39
N PRO A 88 12.15 6.68 1.56
CA PRO A 88 10.78 6.31 1.87
C PRO A 88 9.82 7.16 1.03
N MET A 89 8.79 6.51 0.49
CA MET A 89 7.74 7.15 -0.28
C MET A 89 6.37 6.77 0.26
N LEU A 90 5.41 7.67 0.11
CA LEU A 90 3.98 7.37 0.21
C LEU A 90 3.47 6.99 -1.17
N GLY A 91 2.50 6.09 -1.21
CA GLY A 91 1.89 5.61 -2.44
C GLY A 91 0.67 4.75 -2.13
N PRO A 92 0.13 4.06 -3.15
CA PRO A 92 -1.02 3.20 -2.99
C PRO A 92 -0.80 2.13 -1.92
N GLU A 93 -1.84 1.81 -1.15
CA GLU A 93 -1.81 0.79 -0.08
C GLU A 93 -1.32 -0.58 -0.58
N SER A 94 -1.63 -0.93 -1.83
CA SER A 94 -1.20 -2.18 -2.46
C SER A 94 0.30 -2.31 -2.63
N SER A 95 1.01 -1.17 -2.56
CA SER A 95 2.47 -1.09 -2.58
C SER A 95 3.07 -0.79 -1.20
N SER A 96 2.25 -0.56 -0.17
CA SER A 96 2.72 -0.19 1.16
C SER A 96 3.51 -1.33 1.83
N GLY A 97 4.45 -0.95 2.70
CA GLY A 97 5.09 -1.88 3.62
C GLY A 97 4.37 -1.88 4.97
N TYR A 98 4.55 -2.95 5.73
CA TYR A 98 4.15 -2.99 7.14
C TYR A 98 5.27 -2.44 8.01
N PHE A 99 4.89 -1.76 9.09
CA PHE A 99 5.84 -1.13 10.01
C PHE A 99 5.58 -1.59 11.45
N THR A 100 6.67 -1.78 12.19
CA THR A 100 6.65 -1.84 13.64
C THR A 100 7.05 -0.47 14.18
N ILE A 101 6.20 0.11 15.02
CA ILE A 101 6.34 1.46 15.54
C ILE A 101 6.51 1.39 17.07
N GLY A 102 7.50 2.13 17.57
CA GLY A 102 7.80 2.35 18.98
C GLY A 102 8.76 3.54 19.05
N SER A 103 9.77 3.49 19.92
CA SER A 103 10.88 4.46 19.90
C SER A 103 11.65 4.47 18.57
N THR A 104 11.53 3.40 17.79
CA THR A 104 12.02 3.32 16.40
C THR A 104 10.88 2.90 15.47
N ILE A 105 10.92 3.33 14.21
CA ILE A 105 10.05 2.81 13.16
C ILE A 105 10.87 1.87 12.28
N SER A 106 10.39 0.65 12.07
CA SER A 106 11.08 -0.35 11.26
C SER A 106 10.15 -1.14 10.35
N LEU A 107 10.66 -1.61 9.21
CA LEU A 107 9.89 -2.43 8.29
C LEU A 107 9.68 -3.84 8.84
N THR A 108 8.43 -4.28 8.91
CA THR A 108 8.05 -5.66 9.22
C THR A 108 8.17 -6.49 7.95
N GLY A 109 9.25 -7.28 7.83
CA GLY A 109 9.34 -8.33 6.81
C GLY A 109 9.78 -7.88 5.40
N SER A 110 10.93 -7.21 5.30
CA SER A 110 11.75 -7.41 4.09
C SER A 110 12.10 -8.91 4.12
N GLY A 111 11.51 -9.73 3.23
CA GLY A 111 11.26 -11.17 3.46
C GLY A 111 12.41 -12.03 4.04
N SER A 112 12.08 -13.20 4.61
CA SER A 112 12.98 -14.17 5.26
C SER A 112 14.43 -14.12 4.76
N GLY A 113 15.32 -13.47 5.53
CA GLY A 113 16.73 -13.24 5.21
C GLY A 113 17.09 -11.79 4.85
N SER A 114 16.14 -10.86 4.78
CA SER A 114 16.45 -9.45 4.53
C SER A 114 16.66 -8.70 5.85
N GLN A 115 17.66 -7.81 5.87
CA GLN A 115 17.94 -6.97 7.03
C GLN A 115 16.73 -6.11 7.41
N LYS A 116 16.51 -6.00 8.73
CA LYS A 116 15.57 -5.04 9.31
C LYS A 116 16.05 -3.64 8.94
N LEU A 117 15.17 -2.86 8.31
CA LEU A 117 15.44 -1.46 7.98
C LEU A 117 14.64 -0.56 8.90
N TYR A 118 15.32 0.47 9.39
CA TYR A 118 14.79 1.49 10.28
C TYR A 118 14.61 2.78 9.48
N LEU A 119 13.49 3.45 9.72
CA LEU A 119 13.24 4.79 9.21
C LEU A 119 14.01 5.78 10.09
N ASN A 120 14.94 6.49 9.48
CA ASN A 120 15.80 7.46 10.14
C ASN A 120 15.63 8.84 9.51
N ILE A 121 15.93 9.85 10.31
CA ILE A 121 16.00 11.26 9.91
C ILE A 121 17.46 11.59 9.64
N ASP A 122 17.74 12.11 8.45
CA ASP A 122 19.03 12.70 8.12
C ASP A 122 19.08 14.15 8.64
N ASN A 123 19.86 14.34 9.70
CA ASN A 123 20.04 15.62 10.36
C ASN A 123 21.16 16.49 9.74
N SER A 124 21.80 16.04 8.67
CA SER A 124 22.92 16.77 8.04
C SER A 124 22.49 18.03 7.26
N GLY A 125 21.23 18.10 6.82
CA GLY A 125 20.70 19.25 6.08
C GLY A 125 20.55 20.51 6.95
N THR A 126 20.87 21.68 6.39
CA THR A 126 20.69 22.98 7.07
C THR A 126 19.31 23.59 6.85
N GLN A 127 18.50 23.03 5.95
CA GLN A 127 17.15 23.49 5.68
C GLN A 127 16.22 23.13 6.85
N SER A 128 15.09 23.84 6.92
CA SER A 128 14.01 23.58 7.85
C SER A 128 13.07 22.43 7.42
N TYR A 129 13.64 21.47 6.70
CA TYR A 129 13.11 20.13 6.47
C TYR A 129 14.27 19.13 6.52
N LYS A 130 14.00 17.90 6.95
CA LYS A 130 14.98 16.80 7.06
C LYS A 130 14.58 15.63 6.17
N ALA A 131 15.55 15.08 5.46
CA ALA A 131 15.32 13.90 4.63
C ALA A 131 15.05 12.68 5.51
N LEU A 132 14.18 11.80 5.03
CA LEU A 132 13.94 10.50 5.64
C LEU A 132 14.68 9.42 4.83
N MET A 133 15.21 8.40 5.50
CA MET A 133 15.97 7.34 4.87
C MET A 133 15.76 5.99 5.58
N PHE A 134 15.85 4.90 4.81
CA PHE A 134 15.90 3.56 5.39
C PHE A 134 17.36 3.12 5.61
N GLY A 135 17.72 2.82 6.86
CA GLY A 135 19.04 2.30 7.25
C GLY A 135 18.96 0.95 7.96
N THR A 136 20.05 0.20 8.01
CA THR A 136 20.13 -1.08 8.74
C THR A 136 20.22 -0.92 10.26
N SER A 137 20.54 0.29 10.72
CA SER A 137 20.61 0.68 12.14
C SER A 137 19.60 1.78 12.43
N ALA A 138 19.02 1.78 13.63
CA ALA A 138 18.19 2.89 14.11
C ALA A 138 19.10 4.02 14.61
N THR A 139 19.15 5.13 13.88
CA THR A 139 19.81 6.37 14.33
C THR A 139 18.80 7.36 14.89
N THR A 140 17.53 7.28 14.47
CA THR A 140 16.41 7.99 15.08
C THR A 140 15.70 7.07 16.06
N THR A 141 15.69 7.46 17.33
CA THR A 141 15.20 6.63 18.45
C THR A 141 14.15 7.33 19.31
N ASP A 142 13.69 8.48 18.85
CA ASP A 142 12.69 9.32 19.50
C ASP A 142 11.40 9.38 18.68
N TRP A 143 11.15 8.40 17.81
CA TRP A 143 9.85 8.22 17.17
C TRP A 143 8.79 7.91 18.24
N GLY A 144 7.55 8.31 17.98
CA GLY A 144 6.45 8.08 18.88
C GLY A 144 5.10 8.21 18.20
N LEU A 145 4.05 8.04 19.00
CA LEU A 145 2.66 8.24 18.60
C LEU A 145 2.01 9.24 19.55
N GLU A 146 1.28 10.20 18.99
CA GLU A 146 0.32 11.03 19.71
C GLU A 146 -1.07 10.67 19.20
N GLY A 147 -1.78 9.81 19.95
CA GLY A 147 -2.96 9.13 19.43
C GLY A 147 -2.58 8.17 18.30
N ASP A 148 -3.12 8.39 17.11
CA ASP A 148 -2.79 7.67 15.88
C ASP A 148 -1.72 8.38 15.02
N THR A 149 -1.27 9.58 15.44
CA THR A 149 -0.37 10.43 14.65
C THR A 149 1.08 10.05 14.93
N ILE A 150 1.85 9.81 13.88
CA ILE A 150 3.29 9.59 13.95
C ILE A 150 4.00 10.90 14.23
N ILE A 151 4.84 10.91 15.28
CA ILE A 151 5.62 12.08 15.70
C ILE A 151 7.09 11.71 15.98
N THR A 152 7.97 12.71 15.99
CA THR A 152 9.18 12.67 16.81
C THR A 152 8.86 13.28 18.17
N THR A 153 9.56 12.87 19.22
CA THR A 153 9.33 13.34 20.59
C THR A 153 10.38 14.33 21.05
N ALA A 154 11.58 14.35 20.46
CA ALA A 154 12.70 15.18 20.91
C ALA A 154 13.58 15.71 19.74
N PRO A 155 13.27 16.90 19.18
CA PRO A 155 12.14 17.76 19.50
C PRO A 155 10.82 17.19 18.98
N ARG A 156 9.71 17.62 19.58
CA ARG A 156 8.38 17.19 19.12
C ARG A 156 8.07 17.76 17.73
N GLN A 157 7.95 16.90 16.72
CA GLN A 157 7.53 17.25 15.36
C GLN A 157 6.48 16.27 14.86
N LEU A 158 5.46 16.80 14.18
CA LEU A 158 4.35 16.03 13.62
C LEU A 158 4.04 16.39 12.15
N ASN A 159 4.69 17.44 11.65
CA ASN A 159 4.50 17.93 10.30
C ASN A 159 5.51 17.27 9.37
N PHE A 160 5.01 16.78 8.24
CA PHE A 160 5.79 16.21 7.17
C PHE A 160 5.49 16.95 5.88
N LEU A 161 6.47 17.04 5.00
CA LEU A 161 6.26 17.45 3.62
C LEU A 161 6.07 16.21 2.76
N ALA A 162 4.94 16.12 2.07
CA ALA A 162 4.74 15.15 0.99
C ALA A 162 4.89 15.89 -0.34
N CYS A 163 5.95 15.57 -1.10
CA CYS A 163 6.17 16.19 -2.41
C CYS A 163 6.11 15.17 -3.54
N GLN A 164 5.54 15.59 -4.66
CA GLN A 164 5.28 14.69 -5.78
C GLN A 164 6.58 14.06 -6.29
N ALA A 165 6.62 12.72 -6.31
CA ALA A 165 7.73 11.98 -6.88
C ALA A 165 7.68 12.06 -8.42
N ALA A 166 8.81 11.79 -9.08
CA ALA A 166 8.85 11.69 -10.55
C ALA A 166 7.97 10.53 -11.06
N THR A 167 7.79 9.50 -10.24
CA THR A 167 6.86 8.39 -10.50
C THR A 167 5.46 8.81 -10.09
N GLY A 168 4.53 8.85 -11.05
CA GLY A 168 3.13 9.20 -10.78
C GLY A 168 2.50 8.33 -9.69
N GLY A 169 1.71 8.96 -8.81
CA GLY A 169 1.03 8.28 -7.69
C GLY A 169 1.90 8.06 -6.45
N PHE A 170 3.16 8.49 -6.45
CA PHE A 170 4.05 8.43 -5.30
C PHE A 170 4.47 9.82 -4.83
N TRP A 171 4.76 9.91 -3.54
CA TRP A 171 5.18 11.14 -2.88
C TRP A 171 6.42 10.85 -2.04
N ASN A 172 7.46 11.65 -2.24
CA ASN A 172 8.60 11.67 -1.33
C ASN A 172 8.18 12.36 -0.02
N VAL A 173 8.74 11.90 1.10
CA VAL A 173 8.41 12.45 2.42
C VAL A 173 9.64 13.00 3.12
N TRP A 174 9.48 14.17 3.74
CA TRP A 174 10.47 14.81 4.61
C TRP A 174 9.83 15.17 5.94
N LEU A 175 10.62 15.19 7.01
CA LEU A 175 10.19 15.79 8.28
C LEU A 175 10.30 17.30 8.17
N GLN A 176 9.25 18.04 8.46
CA GLN A 176 9.27 19.50 8.43
C GLN A 176 9.65 20.04 9.81
N THR A 177 10.64 20.94 9.86
CA THR A 177 11.07 21.61 11.10
C THR A 177 10.93 23.14 11.02
N GLY A 178 10.35 23.66 9.94
CA GLY A 178 10.07 25.08 9.69
C GLY A 178 9.37 25.26 8.35
N ASN A 179 9.72 26.30 7.56
CA ASN A 179 8.93 26.71 6.40
C ASN A 179 9.57 26.41 5.04
N ASP A 180 10.80 25.90 5.01
CA ASP A 180 11.47 25.55 3.76
C ASP A 180 10.79 24.33 3.13
N THR A 181 10.80 24.30 1.79
CA THR A 181 10.37 23.14 1.01
C THR A 181 11.45 22.76 -0.01
N PRO A 182 11.57 21.46 -0.38
CA PRO A 182 12.49 21.03 -1.42
C PRO A 182 12.31 21.83 -2.73
N ALA A 183 13.41 22.36 -3.26
CA ALA A 183 13.38 23.20 -4.46
C ALA A 183 12.88 22.41 -5.70
N GLY A 184 12.05 23.05 -6.52
CA GLY A 184 11.53 22.45 -7.76
C GLY A 184 10.53 21.30 -7.53
N LYS A 185 9.96 21.19 -6.32
CA LYS A 185 8.94 20.19 -5.97
C LYS A 185 7.66 20.87 -5.53
N THR A 186 6.53 20.31 -5.94
CA THR A 186 5.22 20.66 -5.38
C THR A 186 4.99 19.81 -4.13
N CYS A 187 4.88 20.47 -2.98
CA CYS A 187 4.78 19.83 -1.67
C CYS A 187 3.50 20.26 -0.96
N ALA A 188 2.93 19.36 -0.17
CA ALA A 188 1.90 19.67 0.82
C ALA A 188 2.41 19.31 2.22
N VAL A 189 2.04 20.11 3.21
CA VAL A 189 2.25 19.76 4.63
C VAL A 189 1.19 18.74 5.00
N VAL A 190 1.59 17.62 5.58
CA VAL A 190 0.73 16.52 6.00
C VAL A 190 1.10 16.04 7.39
N THR A 191 0.13 15.46 8.07
CA THR A 191 0.33 14.62 9.25
C THR A 191 0.15 13.16 8.84
N MET A 192 0.97 12.27 9.37
CA MET A 192 0.87 10.84 9.07
C MET A 192 0.14 10.13 10.19
N HIS A 193 -1.02 9.58 9.87
CA HIS A 193 -1.86 8.84 10.81
C HIS A 193 -1.76 7.35 10.52
N LEU A 194 -1.82 6.55 11.57
CA LEU A 194 -2.08 5.13 11.44
C LEU A 194 -3.48 4.94 10.85
N PRO A 195 -3.67 3.99 9.92
CA PRO A 195 -5.03 3.64 9.52
C PRO A 195 -5.79 3.21 10.77
N CYS A 196 -7.01 3.71 10.95
CA CYS A 196 -7.86 3.29 12.06
C CYS A 196 -7.86 1.76 12.12
N LEU A 197 -7.46 1.18 13.24
CA LEU A 197 -7.60 -0.25 13.47
C LEU A 197 -9.10 -0.56 13.47
N CYS A 198 -9.60 -0.98 12.32
CA CYS A 198 -10.93 -1.59 12.17
C CYS A 198 -10.87 -3.05 12.61
#